data_AF-A0A6H5JND5-F1
#
_entry.id   AF-A0A6H5JND5-F1
#
_cell.length_a   1.000
_cell.length_b   1.000
_cell.length_c   1.000
_cell.angle_alpha   90.00
_cell.angle_beta   90.00
_cell.angle_gamma   90.00
#
_symmetry.space_group_name_H-M   'P 1'
#
loop_
_entity.id
_entity.type
_entity.pdbx_description
1 polymer ?
#
loop_
_entity_poly.entity_id
_entity_poly.type
_entity_poly.pdbx_seq_one_letter_code
_entity_poly.pdbx_strand_id
1 'polypeptide(L)'
;MFKARLHGVCPFADDPVEAARRALQDGILAQPLALESLDSALSSWHYRYSERATPCQSRQSDRYEPLVVALTGSTGTGKTETAWVLADALLTKRCRITGGTRDIPRGLLVLNGADYMVASKVEEYQSLIRRKLGQRLEYCGGNVVVLFDELQKAAPGTLDALAEAMSEHPRVTFERGGQSVSVDSSRVVFLLVSDVGAEGVNAAVLRYRKRSDVVPGALQSAVKRSLDEQWERLRFGKMVDKVVPYLPMDPTSNLLVVELKLKKLAETLDGGLYTTSGLRWHLVQPQYVQYSSYHVTLPNDGREEIIRHQLAAYGARDVEKVSMRRLTGAIRNHVLNPTCAATDEGAEETGSPAGEGRVGGGERPGQGGYGGSSSSSRGGGGGRCWSEPFMVDIRYDASTEQVSFHRCEPDYAHGLTELQREHPDVVEGPKCDLAWRGVLHEHGALA
;
A
#
# COMPACT_ATOMS: atom_id res chain seq x y z
N MET A 1 28.06 -40.81 0.65
CA MET A 1 27.61 -39.83 -0.36
C MET A 1 26.16 -39.46 -0.07
N PHE A 2 25.93 -38.51 0.85
CA PHE A 2 24.59 -38.02 1.15
C PHE A 2 24.21 -36.97 0.10
N LYS A 3 23.20 -37.27 -0.73
CA LYS A 3 22.56 -36.28 -1.60
C LYS A 3 21.98 -35.18 -0.70
N ALA A 4 22.61 -34.00 -0.71
CA ALA A 4 22.01 -32.78 -0.19
C ALA A 4 20.70 -32.54 -0.95
N ARG A 5 19.56 -32.71 -0.27
CA ARG A 5 18.29 -32.19 -0.78
C ARG A 5 18.47 -30.68 -0.87
N LEU A 6 18.47 -30.13 -2.07
CA LEU A 6 18.35 -28.69 -2.31
C LEU A 6 17.00 -28.23 -1.74
N HIS A 7 17.00 -27.84 -0.47
CA HIS A 7 15.82 -27.37 0.24
C HIS A 7 15.46 -25.97 -0.27
N GLY A 8 14.24 -25.83 -0.81
CA GLY A 8 13.47 -24.60 -0.79
C GLY A 8 14.01 -23.36 -1.51
N VAL A 9 14.69 -23.45 -2.65
CA VAL A 9 15.26 -22.28 -3.36
C VAL A 9 14.24 -21.15 -3.45
N CYS A 10 14.52 -20.00 -2.81
CA CYS A 10 13.77 -18.75 -2.90
C CYS A 10 14.58 -17.82 -3.83
N PRO A 11 14.53 -18.01 -5.16
CA PRO A 11 15.37 -17.24 -6.07
C PRO A 11 14.99 -15.76 -6.02
N PHE A 12 16.02 -14.91 -6.12
CA PHE A 12 15.77 -13.53 -6.54
C PHE A 12 15.34 -13.51 -8.02
N ALA A 13 14.77 -12.40 -8.47
CA ALA A 13 14.51 -12.16 -9.89
C ALA A 13 15.83 -12.23 -10.69
N ASP A 14 15.74 -12.62 -11.95
CA ASP A 14 16.91 -12.78 -12.84
C ASP A 14 17.67 -11.46 -12.99
N ASP A 15 16.94 -10.36 -13.15
CA ASP A 15 17.44 -8.99 -13.01
C ASP A 15 16.71 -8.31 -11.84
N PRO A 16 17.27 -8.38 -10.61
CA PRO A 16 16.63 -7.82 -9.43
C PRO A 16 16.61 -6.30 -9.44
N VAL A 17 17.54 -5.64 -10.15
CA VAL A 17 17.59 -4.18 -10.23
C VAL A 17 16.46 -3.67 -11.10
N GLU A 18 16.31 -4.22 -12.31
CA GLU A 18 15.26 -3.81 -13.23
C GLU A 18 13.87 -4.19 -12.73
N ALA A 19 13.72 -5.38 -12.12
CA ALA A 19 12.46 -5.77 -11.48
C ALA A 19 12.05 -4.80 -10.37
N ALA A 20 12.99 -4.44 -9.48
CA ALA A 20 12.76 -3.48 -8.42
C ALA A 20 12.45 -2.08 -8.98
N ARG A 21 13.21 -1.61 -9.97
CA ARG A 21 13.01 -0.30 -10.61
C ARG A 21 11.61 -0.16 -11.17
N ARG A 22 11.15 -1.12 -11.98
CA ARG A 22 9.79 -1.10 -12.55
C ARG A 22 8.72 -1.10 -11.47
N ALA A 23 8.84 -2.02 -10.51
CA ALA A 23 7.86 -2.14 -9.43
C ALA A 23 7.78 -0.85 -8.58
N LEU A 24 8.92 -0.19 -8.32
CA LEU A 24 8.98 1.08 -7.62
C LEU A 24 8.35 2.22 -8.44
N GLN A 25 8.66 2.33 -9.73
CA GLN A 25 8.11 3.36 -10.62
C GLN A 25 6.59 3.25 -10.75
N ASP A 26 6.07 2.02 -10.82
CA ASP A 26 4.64 1.76 -10.93
C ASP A 26 3.89 1.89 -9.59
N GLY A 27 4.58 1.56 -8.49
CA GLY A 27 3.96 1.40 -7.17
C GLY A 27 4.11 2.59 -6.23
N ILE A 28 5.18 3.38 -6.36
CA ILE A 28 5.57 4.42 -5.39
C ILE A 28 5.65 5.77 -6.08
N LEU A 29 4.68 6.63 -5.80
CA LEU A 29 4.62 7.98 -6.34
C LEU A 29 5.06 9.04 -5.34
N ALA A 30 5.32 10.24 -5.87
CA ALA A 30 5.74 11.42 -5.15
C ALA A 30 7.11 11.34 -4.47
N GLN A 31 7.87 10.25 -4.49
CA GLN A 31 9.13 10.10 -3.74
C GLN A 31 10.38 9.98 -4.63
N PRO A 32 10.65 10.90 -5.59
CA PRO A 32 11.71 10.72 -6.60
C PRO A 32 13.11 10.52 -6.01
N LEU A 33 13.49 11.33 -5.00
CA LEU A 33 14.79 11.23 -4.35
C LEU A 33 15.00 9.89 -3.62
N ALA A 34 13.92 9.31 -3.09
CA ALA A 34 13.96 8.01 -2.45
C ALA A 34 14.15 6.91 -3.50
N LEU A 35 13.45 6.98 -4.63
CA LEU A 35 13.56 6.02 -5.73
C LEU A 35 14.97 6.03 -6.34
N GLU A 36 15.53 7.21 -6.62
CA GLU A 36 16.92 7.34 -7.10
C GLU A 36 17.93 6.77 -6.11
N SER A 37 17.73 7.02 -4.81
CA SER A 37 18.61 6.49 -3.76
C SER A 37 18.54 4.96 -3.66
N LEU A 38 17.35 4.37 -3.84
CA LEU A 38 17.14 2.92 -3.85
C LEU A 38 17.73 2.27 -5.10
N ASP A 39 17.50 2.86 -6.27
CA ASP A 39 18.07 2.37 -7.54
C ASP A 39 19.61 2.33 -7.49
N SER A 40 20.22 3.39 -6.97
CA SER A 40 21.67 3.45 -6.76
C SER A 40 22.16 2.38 -5.78
N ALA A 41 21.46 2.16 -4.66
CA ALA A 41 21.84 1.16 -3.66
C ALA A 41 21.70 -0.28 -4.19
N LEU A 42 20.61 -0.57 -4.89
CA LEU A 42 20.35 -1.87 -5.51
C LEU A 42 21.34 -2.15 -6.63
N SER A 43 21.67 -1.17 -7.47
CA SER A 43 22.65 -1.32 -8.55
C SER A 43 24.04 -1.63 -7.99
N SER A 44 24.47 -0.91 -6.95
CA SER A 44 25.75 -1.17 -6.27
C SER A 44 25.80 -2.56 -5.63
N TRP A 45 24.71 -2.98 -4.97
CA TRP A 45 24.60 -4.34 -4.42
C TRP A 45 24.60 -5.41 -5.51
N HIS A 46 23.84 -5.23 -6.59
CA HIS A 46 23.74 -6.21 -7.66
C HIS A 46 25.03 -6.33 -8.47
N TYR A 47 25.77 -5.24 -8.66
CA TYR A 47 27.10 -5.28 -9.27
C TYR A 47 28.05 -6.19 -8.47
N ARG A 48 28.10 -6.01 -7.14
CA ARG A 48 28.86 -6.89 -6.22
C ARG A 48 28.37 -8.33 -6.25
N TYR A 49 27.07 -8.54 -6.46
CA TYR A 49 26.42 -9.84 -6.57
C TYR A 49 26.74 -10.58 -7.89
N SER A 50 26.74 -9.87 -9.02
CA SER A 50 26.79 -10.46 -10.38
C SER A 50 28.20 -10.71 -10.90
N GLU A 51 29.17 -9.81 -10.69
CA GLU A 51 30.55 -9.99 -11.19
C GLU A 51 31.24 -11.26 -10.63
N ARG A 52 30.78 -11.74 -9.48
CA ARG A 52 31.36 -12.90 -8.77
C ARG A 52 30.68 -14.24 -9.09
N ALA A 53 29.66 -14.26 -9.95
CA ALA A 53 29.09 -15.48 -10.51
C ALA A 53 29.98 -16.11 -11.62
N THR A 54 31.04 -15.39 -12.04
CA THR A 54 32.04 -15.84 -13.00
C THR A 54 33.24 -16.52 -12.30
N PRO A 55 33.59 -17.80 -12.58
CA PRO A 55 34.50 -18.60 -11.74
C PRO A 55 35.99 -18.24 -11.80
N CYS A 56 36.39 -17.16 -12.45
CA CYS A 56 37.77 -16.97 -12.90
C CYS A 56 38.38 -15.64 -12.43
N GLN A 57 38.45 -15.41 -11.12
CA GLN A 57 39.46 -14.53 -10.52
C GLN A 57 39.46 -14.67 -8.99
N SER A 58 40.42 -15.43 -8.48
CA SER A 58 40.75 -15.53 -7.06
C SER A 58 41.52 -14.29 -6.61
N ARG A 59 40.89 -13.42 -5.83
CA ARG A 59 41.58 -12.58 -4.84
C ARG A 59 40.91 -12.72 -3.48
N GLN A 60 41.77 -12.88 -2.49
CA GLN A 60 41.53 -13.50 -1.20
C GLN A 60 41.26 -12.40 -0.17
N SER A 61 40.01 -11.89 -0.10
CA SER A 61 39.44 -11.14 1.06
C SER A 61 37.98 -10.71 0.90
N ASP A 62 37.40 -10.76 -0.30
CA ASP A 62 36.22 -9.95 -0.58
C ASP A 62 34.91 -10.78 -0.58
N ARG A 63 34.28 -10.85 0.59
CA ARG A 63 33.01 -11.56 0.83
C ARG A 63 31.82 -10.76 0.26
N TYR A 64 30.73 -11.45 -0.03
CA TYR A 64 29.45 -10.80 -0.35
C TYR A 64 28.98 -10.04 0.91
N GLU A 65 28.53 -8.81 0.75
CA GLU A 65 27.97 -8.02 1.85
C GLU A 65 26.45 -7.91 1.64
N PRO A 66 25.65 -8.06 2.70
CA PRO A 66 24.22 -7.85 2.61
C PRO A 66 23.94 -6.39 2.25
N LEU A 67 22.82 -6.14 1.58
CA LEU A 67 22.33 -4.78 1.38
C LEU A 67 21.53 -4.34 2.60
N VAL A 68 21.92 -3.25 3.25
CA VAL A 68 21.21 -2.69 4.41
C VAL A 68 20.72 -1.28 4.09
N VAL A 69 19.41 -1.14 3.96
CA VAL A 69 18.75 0.13 3.63
C VAL A 69 17.87 0.58 4.79
N ALA A 70 18.06 1.81 5.24
CA ALA A 70 17.19 2.46 6.22
C ALA A 70 16.23 3.43 5.52
N LEU A 71 14.93 3.11 5.50
CA LEU A 71 13.86 3.97 5.03
C LEU A 71 13.37 4.83 6.20
N THR A 72 13.51 6.15 6.06
CA THR A 72 13.21 7.14 7.11
C THR A 72 12.30 8.24 6.58
N GLY A 73 11.43 8.80 7.42
CA GLY A 73 10.52 9.90 7.08
C GLY A 73 9.25 9.85 7.92
N SER A 74 8.35 10.81 7.77
CA SER A 74 7.10 10.83 8.57
C SER A 74 6.16 9.66 8.24
N THR A 75 5.23 9.37 9.15
CA THR A 75 4.21 8.33 8.94
C THR A 75 3.42 8.58 7.66
N GLY A 76 3.18 7.53 6.88
CA GLY A 76 2.34 7.59 5.68
C GLY A 76 2.97 8.25 4.45
N THR A 77 4.29 8.42 4.43
CA THR A 77 5.05 8.84 3.25
C THR A 77 5.31 7.72 2.23
N GLY A 78 5.00 6.47 2.56
CA GLY A 78 5.13 5.31 1.65
C GLY A 78 6.30 4.36 1.95
N LYS A 79 7.00 4.52 3.08
CA LYS A 79 8.16 3.68 3.45
C LYS A 79 7.85 2.18 3.50
N THR A 80 6.84 1.79 4.29
CA THR A 80 6.45 0.38 4.45
C THR A 80 5.96 -0.21 3.11
N GLU A 81 5.16 0.54 2.35
CA GLU A 81 4.72 0.13 1.01
C GLU A 81 5.90 -0.10 0.07
N THR A 82 6.87 0.80 0.07
CA THR A 82 8.09 0.67 -0.75
C THR A 82 8.85 -0.60 -0.40
N ALA A 83 8.98 -0.91 0.89
CA ALA A 83 9.70 -2.09 1.31
C ALA A 83 8.96 -3.39 0.93
N TRP A 84 7.62 -3.39 0.93
CA TRP A 84 6.81 -4.49 0.40
C TRP A 84 6.94 -4.64 -1.12
N VAL A 85 6.85 -3.54 -1.86
CA VAL A 85 7.03 -3.52 -3.33
C VAL A 85 8.40 -4.05 -3.72
N LEU A 86 9.45 -3.64 -3.01
CA LEU A 86 10.80 -4.17 -3.20
C LEU A 86 10.89 -5.66 -2.90
N ALA A 87 10.38 -6.10 -1.75
CA ALA A 87 10.42 -7.51 -1.39
C ALA A 87 9.71 -8.40 -2.42
N ASP A 88 8.58 -7.93 -2.93
CA ASP A 88 7.78 -8.63 -3.92
C ASP A 88 8.44 -8.67 -5.31
N ALA A 89 9.08 -7.58 -5.72
CA ALA A 89 9.82 -7.51 -6.97
C ALA A 89 11.10 -8.36 -6.94
N LEU A 90 11.80 -8.36 -5.80
CA LEU A 90 13.06 -9.09 -5.64
C LEU A 90 12.83 -10.60 -5.55
N LEU A 91 11.80 -11.07 -4.86
CA LEU A 91 11.58 -12.49 -4.57
C LEU A 91 10.46 -13.07 -5.44
N THR A 92 10.81 -13.90 -6.43
CA THR A 92 9.85 -14.38 -7.44
C THR A 92 8.93 -15.50 -6.94
N LYS A 93 9.38 -16.30 -5.96
CA LYS A 93 8.57 -17.39 -5.41
C LYS A 93 7.67 -16.91 -4.30
N ARG A 94 6.37 -17.14 -4.48
CA ARG A 94 5.35 -16.88 -3.48
C ARG A 94 4.88 -18.15 -2.77
N CYS A 95 4.38 -17.99 -1.56
CA CYS A 95 3.70 -19.04 -0.81
C CYS A 95 2.58 -18.45 0.04
N ARG A 96 1.49 -19.21 0.18
CA ARG A 96 0.41 -18.88 1.08
C ARG A 96 0.84 -19.15 2.53
N ILE A 97 0.65 -18.16 3.39
CA ILE A 97 0.84 -18.36 4.83
C ILE A 97 -0.29 -19.26 5.35
N THR A 98 0.02 -20.19 6.25
CA THR A 98 -0.99 -20.99 6.96
C THR A 98 -1.99 -20.05 7.66
N GLY A 99 -3.27 -20.11 7.26
CA GLY A 99 -4.33 -19.23 7.77
C GLY A 99 -4.43 -17.85 7.07
N GLY A 100 -3.58 -17.57 6.08
CA GLY A 100 -3.62 -16.34 5.29
C GLY A 100 -4.49 -16.45 4.04
N THR A 101 -5.07 -15.32 3.62
CA THR A 101 -5.79 -15.19 2.35
C THR A 101 -4.91 -14.73 1.19
N ARG A 102 -3.68 -14.27 1.47
CA ARG A 102 -2.75 -13.72 0.49
C ARG A 102 -1.46 -14.54 0.40
N ASP A 103 -0.96 -14.63 -0.82
CA ASP A 103 0.36 -15.17 -1.09
C ASP A 103 1.42 -14.11 -0.79
N ILE A 104 2.47 -14.48 -0.05
CA ILE A 104 3.62 -13.61 0.24
C ILE A 104 4.89 -14.18 -0.38
N PRO A 105 5.91 -13.35 -0.64
CA PRO A 105 7.19 -13.86 -1.09
C PRO A 105 7.81 -14.80 -0.07
N ARG A 106 8.18 -16.00 -0.51
CA ARG A 106 8.66 -17.09 0.36
C ARG A 106 9.96 -16.76 1.07
N GLY A 107 10.80 -15.93 0.47
CA GLY A 107 12.04 -15.42 1.07
C GLY A 107 11.87 -14.20 1.99
N LEU A 108 10.65 -13.69 2.20
CA LEU A 108 10.41 -12.49 3.00
C LEU A 108 10.24 -12.83 4.48
N LEU A 109 11.09 -12.25 5.33
CA LEU A 109 10.94 -12.24 6.79
C LEU A 109 10.49 -10.84 7.23
N VAL A 110 9.29 -10.74 7.81
CA VAL A 110 8.76 -9.50 8.38
C VAL A 110 8.90 -9.52 9.89
N LEU A 111 9.47 -8.45 10.45
CA LEU A 111 9.61 -8.16 11.86
C LEU A 111 8.98 -6.79 12.14
N ASN A 112 8.12 -6.69 13.15
CA ASN A 112 7.52 -5.41 13.55
C ASN A 112 8.11 -4.96 14.88
N GLY A 113 8.64 -3.74 14.96
CA GLY A 113 9.24 -3.19 16.18
C GLY A 113 8.27 -3.12 17.37
N ALA A 114 6.97 -2.99 17.12
CA ALA A 114 5.95 -3.02 18.16
C ALA A 114 5.90 -4.37 18.91
N ASP A 115 6.25 -5.47 18.24
CA ASP A 115 6.33 -6.81 18.85
C ASP A 115 7.53 -6.94 19.82
N TYR A 116 8.47 -5.99 19.76
CA TYR A 116 9.75 -6.03 20.48
C TYR A 116 9.94 -4.86 21.45
N MET A 117 8.85 -4.25 21.93
CA MET A 117 8.90 -3.01 22.73
C MET A 117 9.30 -3.19 24.20
N VAL A 118 9.25 -4.42 24.75
CA VAL A 118 9.46 -4.67 26.19
C VAL A 118 10.95 -4.86 26.51
N ALA A 119 11.55 -3.88 27.21
CA ALA A 119 12.98 -3.87 27.51
C ALA A 119 13.49 -5.08 28.33
N SER A 120 12.67 -5.62 29.23
CA SER A 120 13.06 -6.79 30.03
C SER A 120 13.14 -8.11 29.25
N LYS A 121 12.68 -8.11 27.98
CA LYS A 121 12.67 -9.30 27.11
C LYS A 121 13.69 -9.24 25.98
N VAL A 122 14.61 -8.28 25.98
CA VAL A 122 15.57 -8.05 24.88
C VAL A 122 16.38 -9.31 24.54
N GLU A 123 16.86 -10.06 25.52
CA GLU A 123 17.62 -11.31 25.26
C GLU A 123 16.76 -12.40 24.58
N GLU A 124 15.50 -12.53 24.99
CA GLU A 124 14.52 -13.42 24.37
C GLU A 124 14.24 -12.99 22.93
N TYR A 125 14.07 -11.69 22.70
CA TYR A 125 13.86 -11.12 21.37
C TYR A 125 15.04 -11.33 20.45
N GLN A 126 16.27 -11.12 20.95
CA GLN A 126 17.47 -11.37 20.17
C GLN A 126 17.57 -12.83 19.73
N SER A 127 17.31 -13.75 20.66
CA SER A 127 17.30 -15.20 20.38
C SER A 127 16.21 -15.58 19.38
N LEU A 128 15.02 -14.99 19.52
CA LEU A 128 13.89 -15.20 18.60
C LEU A 128 14.20 -14.69 17.19
N ILE A 129 14.76 -13.49 17.06
CA ILE A 129 15.13 -12.87 15.78
C ILE A 129 16.20 -13.71 15.09
N ARG A 130 17.29 -14.06 15.80
CA ARG A 130 18.37 -14.93 15.25
C ARG A 130 17.82 -16.26 14.77
N ARG A 131 16.93 -16.89 15.54
CA ARG A 131 16.28 -18.16 15.16
C ARG A 131 15.40 -18.01 13.93
N LYS A 132 14.51 -17.00 13.88
CA LYS A 132 13.62 -16.74 12.73
C LYS A 132 14.43 -16.49 11.45
N LEU A 133 15.46 -15.66 11.54
CA LEU A 133 16.33 -15.34 10.42
C LEU A 133 17.15 -16.55 9.98
N GLY A 134 17.83 -17.22 10.91
CA GLY A 134 18.64 -18.40 10.62
C GLY A 134 17.84 -19.52 9.95
N GLN A 135 16.67 -19.85 10.48
CA GLN A 135 15.77 -20.83 9.86
C GLN A 135 15.34 -20.42 8.45
N ARG A 136 15.06 -19.14 8.22
CA ARG A 136 14.69 -18.64 6.89
C ARG A 136 15.85 -18.71 5.91
N LEU A 137 17.07 -18.38 6.35
CA LEU A 137 18.29 -18.46 5.55
C LEU A 137 18.59 -19.89 5.12
N GLU A 138 18.53 -20.85 6.05
CA GLU A 138 18.71 -22.27 5.73
C GLU A 138 17.67 -22.74 4.71
N TYR A 139 16.42 -22.33 4.90
CA TYR A 139 15.32 -22.76 4.06
C TYR A 139 15.38 -22.19 2.64
N CYS A 140 15.86 -20.95 2.48
CA CYS A 140 15.88 -20.23 1.21
C CYS A 140 17.25 -20.25 0.50
N GLY A 141 18.27 -20.87 1.11
CA GLY A 141 19.63 -20.88 0.56
C GLY A 141 20.29 -19.49 0.57
N GLY A 142 20.02 -18.68 1.60
CA GLY A 142 20.60 -17.35 1.80
C GLY A 142 19.87 -16.19 1.10
N ASN A 143 19.05 -16.46 0.08
CA ASN A 143 18.27 -15.42 -0.62
C ASN A 143 17.03 -15.03 0.21
N VAL A 144 17.18 -13.99 1.03
CA VAL A 144 16.16 -13.53 1.98
C VAL A 144 16.06 -12.01 1.93
N VAL A 145 14.83 -11.50 2.01
CA VAL A 145 14.57 -10.08 2.28
C VAL A 145 14.05 -9.99 3.71
N VAL A 146 14.69 -9.16 4.53
CA VAL A 146 14.27 -8.90 5.91
C VAL A 146 13.67 -7.51 5.96
N LEU A 147 12.36 -7.44 6.21
CA LEU A 147 11.64 -6.21 6.47
C LEU A 147 11.53 -6.02 7.98
N PHE A 148 12.16 -4.98 8.53
CA PHE A 148 11.96 -4.58 9.92
C PHE A 148 11.14 -3.28 9.93
N ASP A 149 9.84 -3.40 10.16
CA ASP A 149 8.90 -2.28 10.17
C ASP A 149 8.79 -1.64 11.55
N GLU A 150 8.49 -0.34 11.59
CA GLU A 150 8.28 0.42 12.84
C GLU A 150 9.46 0.27 13.84
N LEU A 151 10.68 0.28 13.31
CA LEU A 151 11.89 -0.08 14.04
C LEU A 151 12.10 0.76 15.31
N GLN A 152 11.68 2.02 15.30
CA GLN A 152 11.79 2.94 16.43
C GLN A 152 10.99 2.52 17.67
N LYS A 153 10.03 1.60 17.53
CA LYS A 153 9.24 1.07 18.65
C LYS A 153 9.93 -0.09 19.38
N ALA A 154 10.95 -0.69 18.78
CA ALA A 154 11.68 -1.79 19.40
C ALA A 154 12.50 -1.30 20.60
N ALA A 155 12.60 -2.12 21.63
CA ALA A 155 13.41 -1.82 22.80
C ALA A 155 14.91 -1.70 22.40
N PRO A 156 15.65 -0.73 22.96
CA PRO A 156 17.09 -0.61 22.73
C PRO A 156 17.83 -1.94 22.97
N GLY A 157 18.76 -2.28 22.08
CA GLY A 157 19.50 -3.56 22.11
C GLY A 157 18.82 -4.73 21.39
N THR A 158 17.55 -4.60 20.96
CA THR A 158 16.88 -5.65 20.16
C THR A 158 17.61 -5.92 18.84
N LEU A 159 18.10 -4.86 18.19
CA LEU A 159 18.78 -4.93 16.91
C LEU A 159 20.18 -5.55 16.97
N ASP A 160 20.77 -5.70 18.15
CA ASP A 160 22.05 -6.40 18.33
C ASP A 160 21.95 -7.87 17.86
N ALA A 161 20.73 -8.40 17.72
CA ALA A 161 20.43 -9.67 17.09
C ALA A 161 20.89 -9.77 15.63
N LEU A 162 20.86 -8.63 14.91
CA LEU A 162 21.16 -8.54 13.49
C LEU A 162 22.57 -8.03 13.19
N ALA A 163 23.31 -7.57 14.21
CA ALA A 163 24.63 -6.97 14.01
C ALA A 163 25.61 -7.92 13.31
N GLU A 164 25.64 -9.20 13.70
CA GLU A 164 26.47 -10.22 13.02
C GLU A 164 26.04 -10.41 11.56
N ALA A 165 24.73 -10.41 11.32
CA ALA A 165 24.13 -10.67 10.03
C ALA A 165 24.37 -9.55 9.00
N MET A 166 24.57 -8.32 9.49
CA MET A 166 24.80 -7.09 8.72
C MET A 166 26.27 -6.66 8.70
N SER A 167 27.18 -7.47 9.26
CA SER A 167 28.61 -7.14 9.34
C SER A 167 29.36 -7.46 8.03
N GLU A 168 30.63 -7.03 7.95
CA GLU A 168 31.59 -7.41 6.87
C GLU A 168 31.77 -8.94 6.74
N HIS A 169 31.45 -9.68 7.80
CA HIS A 169 31.51 -11.14 7.85
C HIS A 169 30.11 -11.71 8.14
N PRO A 170 29.16 -11.53 7.21
CA PRO A 170 27.74 -11.66 7.47
C PRO A 170 27.36 -13.11 7.71
N ARG A 171 26.97 -13.40 8.94
CA ARG A 171 26.44 -14.71 9.33
C ARG A 171 25.42 -14.57 10.45
N VAL A 172 24.61 -15.60 10.62
CA VAL A 172 23.64 -15.70 11.69
C VAL A 172 23.89 -16.98 12.45
N THR A 173 24.23 -16.83 13.73
CA THR A 173 24.38 -17.95 14.64
C THR A 173 23.11 -18.10 15.51
N PHE A 174 22.50 -19.29 15.51
CA PHE A 174 21.29 -19.57 16.27
C PHE A 174 21.23 -21.01 16.76
N GLU A 175 20.44 -21.27 17.80
CA GLU A 175 20.27 -22.61 18.34
C GLU A 175 19.17 -23.39 17.61
N ARG A 176 19.49 -24.63 17.21
CA ARG A 176 18.56 -25.60 16.63
C ARG A 176 18.80 -26.96 17.25
N GLY A 177 17.82 -27.48 18.00
CA GLY A 177 17.92 -28.79 18.63
C GLY A 177 19.08 -28.91 19.62
N GLY A 178 19.37 -27.84 20.38
CA GLY A 178 20.48 -27.79 21.35
C GLY A 178 21.88 -27.63 20.73
N GLN A 179 21.98 -27.44 19.42
CA GLN A 179 23.24 -27.16 18.72
C GLN A 179 23.25 -25.75 18.15
N SER A 180 24.41 -25.11 18.23
CA SER A 180 24.66 -23.82 17.58
C SER A 180 24.93 -24.04 16.09
N VAL A 181 24.10 -23.42 15.25
CA VAL A 181 24.21 -23.48 13.79
C VAL A 181 24.52 -22.08 13.28
N SER A 182 25.52 -21.96 12.40
CA SER A 182 25.90 -20.70 11.77
C SER A 182 25.60 -20.77 10.27
N VAL A 183 24.93 -19.74 9.74
CA VAL A 183 24.46 -19.68 8.35
C VAL A 183 24.90 -18.37 7.74
N ASP A 184 25.36 -18.42 6.49
CA ASP A 184 25.75 -17.24 5.72
C ASP A 184 24.54 -16.32 5.47
N SER A 185 24.73 -15.01 5.69
CA SER A 185 23.71 -13.97 5.45
C SER A 185 24.16 -12.94 4.42
N SER A 186 25.12 -13.31 3.58
CA SER A 186 25.77 -12.38 2.65
C SER A 186 24.88 -11.93 1.48
N ARG A 187 23.83 -12.68 1.19
CA ARG A 187 22.85 -12.41 0.11
C ARG A 187 21.56 -11.78 0.61
N VAL A 188 21.53 -11.35 1.87
CA VAL A 188 20.32 -10.80 2.48
C VAL A 188 20.15 -9.33 2.09
N VAL A 189 18.92 -8.93 1.84
CA VAL A 189 18.52 -7.53 1.72
C VAL A 189 17.74 -7.14 2.98
N PHE A 190 18.29 -6.26 3.79
CA PHE A 190 17.66 -5.69 4.98
C PHE A 190 17.00 -4.34 4.64
N LEU A 191 15.70 -4.25 4.87
CA LEU A 191 14.89 -3.05 4.70
C LEU A 191 14.40 -2.64 6.08
N LEU A 192 14.98 -1.57 6.62
CA LEU A 192 14.73 -1.08 7.97
C LEU A 192 13.85 0.16 7.87
N VAL A 193 12.58 0.06 8.30
CA VAL A 193 11.60 1.14 8.18
C VAL A 193 11.41 1.81 9.52
N SER A 194 11.56 3.13 9.55
CA SER A 194 11.50 3.90 10.79
C SER A 194 11.01 5.33 10.58
N ASP A 195 10.34 5.88 11.59
CA ASP A 195 9.95 7.30 11.61
C ASP A 195 11.08 8.21 12.13
N VAL A 196 12.24 7.65 12.45
CA VAL A 196 13.36 8.40 13.04
C VAL A 196 14.01 9.30 12.03
N GLY A 197 14.22 10.56 12.40
CA GLY A 197 14.70 11.60 11.49
C GLY A 197 13.59 12.29 10.69
N ALA A 198 12.32 11.89 10.86
CA ALA A 198 11.18 12.55 10.20
C ALA A 198 11.11 14.05 10.50
N GLU A 199 11.32 14.46 11.75
CA GLU A 199 11.33 15.88 12.14
C GLU A 199 12.45 16.65 11.43
N GLY A 200 13.65 16.06 11.35
CA GLY A 200 14.78 16.63 10.62
C GLY A 200 14.50 16.78 9.12
N VAL A 201 13.88 15.77 8.50
CA VAL A 201 13.46 15.82 7.10
C VAL A 201 12.41 16.91 6.87
N ASN A 202 11.39 16.98 7.73
CA ASN A 202 10.35 18.01 7.65
C ASN A 202 10.96 19.41 7.77
N ALA A 203 11.82 19.62 8.76
CA ALA A 203 12.51 20.90 8.96
C ALA A 203 13.43 21.27 7.78
N ALA A 204 14.06 20.28 7.13
CA ALA A 204 14.86 20.51 5.93
C ALA A 204 13.99 20.95 4.75
N VAL A 205 12.84 20.30 4.54
CA VAL A 205 11.90 20.61 3.44
C VAL A 205 11.33 22.02 3.56
N LEU A 206 11.02 22.45 4.78
CA LEU A 206 10.51 23.80 5.06
C LEU A 206 11.49 24.93 4.72
N ARG A 207 12.75 24.63 4.39
CA ARG A 207 13.75 25.63 3.93
C ARG A 207 13.68 25.92 2.44
N TYR A 208 12.86 25.17 1.71
CA TYR A 208 12.70 25.28 0.26
C TYR A 208 11.31 25.78 -0.07
N ARG A 209 11.16 26.51 -1.18
CA ARG A 209 9.83 27.00 -1.61
C ARG A 209 8.93 25.85 -2.03
N LYS A 210 9.48 24.92 -2.81
CA LYS A 210 8.77 23.72 -3.26
C LYS A 210 9.50 22.48 -2.78
N ARG A 211 8.71 21.44 -2.55
CA ARG A 211 9.21 20.10 -2.21
C ARG A 211 10.14 19.53 -3.28
N SER A 212 9.93 19.88 -4.55
CA SER A 212 10.79 19.50 -5.69
C SER A 212 12.19 20.10 -5.64
N ASP A 213 12.38 21.19 -4.90
CA ASP A 213 13.64 21.94 -4.90
C ASP A 213 14.61 21.42 -3.82
N VAL A 214 14.15 20.48 -2.99
CA VAL A 214 14.92 19.92 -1.88
C VAL A 214 16.08 19.10 -2.43
N VAL A 215 17.30 19.43 -1.99
CA VAL A 215 18.51 18.73 -2.45
C VAL A 215 18.87 17.53 -1.54
N PRO A 216 19.36 16.41 -2.10
CA PRO A 216 19.67 15.21 -1.33
C PRO A 216 20.62 15.43 -0.13
N GLY A 217 21.63 16.30 -0.30
CA GLY A 217 22.62 16.58 0.74
C GLY A 217 22.01 17.16 2.02
N ALA A 218 20.98 18.02 1.89
CA ALA A 218 20.30 18.62 3.04
C ALA A 218 19.55 17.56 3.87
N LEU A 219 18.94 16.58 3.20
CA LEU A 219 18.20 15.49 3.85
C LEU A 219 19.15 14.52 4.57
N GLN A 220 20.24 14.14 3.92
CA GLN A 220 21.21 13.20 4.49
C GLN A 220 21.81 13.72 5.80
N SER A 221 22.19 15.01 5.85
CA SER A 221 22.74 15.62 7.06
C SER A 221 21.71 15.74 8.20
N ALA A 222 20.42 15.87 7.87
CA ALA A 222 19.35 15.94 8.86
C ALA A 222 19.08 14.56 9.47
N VAL A 223 18.98 13.53 8.63
CA VAL A 223 18.65 12.17 9.08
C VAL A 223 19.80 11.50 9.81
N LYS A 224 21.03 11.62 9.30
CA LYS A 224 22.18 10.90 9.85
C LYS A 224 22.39 11.18 11.34
N ARG A 225 22.23 12.44 11.77
CA ARG A 225 22.31 12.82 13.19
C ARG A 225 21.28 12.08 14.04
N SER A 226 20.01 12.10 13.63
CA SER A 226 18.95 11.43 14.39
C SER A 226 19.11 9.90 14.44
N LEU A 227 19.61 9.28 13.36
CA LEU A 227 19.92 7.84 13.36
C LEU A 227 21.11 7.54 14.29
N ASP A 228 22.17 8.34 14.24
CA ASP A 228 23.35 8.11 15.09
C ASP A 228 23.01 8.31 16.58
N GLU A 229 22.18 9.29 16.93
CA GLU A 229 21.70 9.54 18.30
C GLU A 229 20.81 8.40 18.82
N GLN A 230 19.85 7.95 18.02
CA GLN A 230 18.89 6.93 18.48
C GLN A 230 19.50 5.53 18.60
N TRP A 231 20.57 5.24 17.84
CA TRP A 231 21.23 3.93 17.84
C TRP A 231 22.73 4.03 18.07
N GLU A 232 23.15 4.94 18.96
CA GLU A 232 24.54 5.21 19.32
C GLU A 232 25.31 3.92 19.67
N ARG A 233 24.66 3.00 20.41
CA ARG A 233 25.25 1.71 20.81
C ARG A 233 25.57 0.78 19.66
N LEU A 234 24.72 0.75 18.64
CA LEU A 234 24.90 -0.12 17.48
C LEU A 234 25.93 0.44 16.50
N ARG A 235 26.33 1.71 16.63
CA ARG A 235 26.95 2.48 15.53
C ARG A 235 26.18 2.22 14.24
N PHE A 236 24.84 2.27 14.33
CA PHE A 236 23.93 1.80 13.29
C PHE A 236 24.21 2.45 11.93
N GLY A 237 24.62 3.72 11.92
CA GLY A 237 25.05 4.43 10.72
C GLY A 237 26.26 3.80 9.98
N LYS A 238 27.05 2.91 10.62
CA LYS A 238 28.14 2.16 9.97
C LYS A 238 27.69 0.84 9.34
N MET A 239 26.55 0.29 9.76
CA MET A 239 25.99 -0.96 9.22
C MET A 239 24.97 -0.70 8.12
N VAL A 240 24.45 0.52 8.00
CA VAL A 240 23.51 0.91 6.96
C VAL A 240 24.28 1.39 5.73
N ASP A 241 24.17 0.68 4.62
CA ASP A 241 24.76 1.09 3.33
C ASP A 241 24.13 2.38 2.80
N LYS A 242 22.79 2.47 2.93
CA LYS A 242 22.02 3.58 2.39
C LYS A 242 20.92 4.02 3.34
N VAL A 243 20.96 5.29 3.69
CA VAL A 243 19.85 5.99 4.34
C VAL A 243 19.00 6.67 3.26
N VAL A 244 17.71 6.36 3.24
CA VAL A 244 16.76 6.81 2.20
C VAL A 244 15.67 7.67 2.84
N PRO A 245 15.82 9.01 2.81
CA PRO A 245 14.83 9.94 3.34
C PRO A 245 13.59 10.01 2.44
N TYR A 246 12.41 9.89 3.04
CA TYR A 246 11.11 10.12 2.44
C TYR A 246 10.63 11.50 2.81
N LEU A 247 10.30 12.27 1.79
CA LEU A 247 9.79 13.61 1.96
C LEU A 247 8.34 13.57 2.47
N PRO A 248 7.93 14.50 3.35
CA PRO A 248 6.56 14.62 3.79
C PRO A 248 5.63 14.84 2.59
N MET A 249 4.38 14.42 2.73
CA MET A 249 3.38 14.55 1.68
C MET A 249 2.71 15.92 1.77
N ASP A 250 2.65 16.64 0.66
CA ASP A 250 1.82 17.84 0.47
C ASP A 250 0.52 17.47 -0.31
N PRO A 251 -0.45 18.39 -0.47
CA PRO A 251 -1.68 18.09 -1.19
C PRO A 251 -1.45 17.57 -2.63
N THR A 252 -0.48 18.16 -3.34
CA THR A 252 -0.10 17.73 -4.69
C THR A 252 0.49 16.31 -4.72
N SER A 253 1.26 15.94 -3.70
CA SER A 253 1.84 14.60 -3.57
C SER A 253 0.77 13.56 -3.23
N ASN A 254 -0.18 13.90 -2.35
CA ASN A 254 -1.32 13.03 -2.04
C ASN A 254 -2.26 12.85 -3.24
N LEU A 255 -2.36 13.85 -4.12
CA LEU A 255 -3.14 13.75 -5.36
C LEU A 255 -2.61 12.61 -6.25
N LEU A 256 -1.28 12.53 -6.41
CA LEU A 256 -0.65 11.43 -7.16
C LEU A 256 -1.00 10.06 -6.56
N VAL A 257 -1.05 9.96 -5.23
CA VAL A 257 -1.46 8.72 -4.55
C VAL A 257 -2.93 8.40 -4.81
N VAL A 258 -3.82 9.39 -4.75
CA VAL A 258 -5.24 9.20 -5.11
C VAL A 258 -5.36 8.68 -6.54
N GLU A 259 -4.64 9.26 -7.50
CA GLU A 259 -4.66 8.82 -8.89
C GLU A 259 -4.21 7.36 -9.06
N LEU A 260 -3.11 6.97 -8.41
CA LEU A 260 -2.65 5.58 -8.41
C LEU A 260 -3.70 4.63 -7.80
N LYS A 261 -4.34 5.04 -6.70
CA LYS A 261 -5.34 4.21 -6.02
C LYS A 261 -6.62 4.09 -6.82
N LEU A 262 -7.05 5.15 -7.50
CA LEU A 262 -8.17 5.12 -8.43
C LEU A 262 -7.88 4.22 -9.62
N LYS A 263 -6.66 4.26 -10.18
CA LYS A 263 -6.24 3.33 -11.24
C LYS A 263 -6.33 1.87 -10.78
N LYS A 264 -5.78 1.55 -9.60
CA LYS A 264 -5.88 0.20 -9.01
C LYS A 264 -7.32 -0.23 -8.72
N LEU A 265 -8.18 0.71 -8.31
CA LEU A 265 -9.60 0.44 -8.11
C LEU A 265 -10.31 0.16 -9.45
N ALA A 266 -9.97 0.91 -10.51
CA ALA A 266 -10.49 0.68 -11.86
C ALA A 266 -10.18 -0.73 -12.36
N GLU A 267 -8.98 -1.24 -12.11
CA GLU A 267 -8.56 -2.61 -12.45
C GLU A 267 -9.38 -3.70 -11.72
N THR A 268 -10.07 -3.35 -10.63
CA THR A 268 -10.92 -4.30 -9.88
C THR A 268 -12.38 -4.29 -10.33
N LEU A 269 -12.75 -3.38 -11.25
CA LEU A 269 -14.10 -3.20 -11.76
C LEU A 269 -14.14 -3.65 -13.23
N ASP A 270 -14.90 -4.69 -13.54
CA ASP A 270 -14.90 -5.34 -14.86
C ASP A 270 -15.24 -4.39 -16.03
N GLY A 271 -16.11 -3.39 -15.82
CA GLY A 271 -16.44 -2.37 -16.83
C GLY A 271 -15.64 -1.06 -16.71
N GLY A 272 -14.69 -0.97 -15.78
CA GLY A 272 -13.84 0.18 -15.58
C GLY A 272 -14.43 1.29 -14.69
N LEU A 273 -13.59 2.31 -14.44
CA LEU A 273 -13.89 3.44 -13.58
C LEU A 273 -13.41 4.74 -14.24
N TYR A 274 -14.29 5.72 -14.30
CA TYR A 274 -14.00 7.07 -14.72
C TYR A 274 -14.24 8.04 -13.55
N THR A 275 -13.38 9.05 -13.42
CA THR A 275 -13.48 10.07 -12.36
C THR A 275 -13.08 11.45 -12.87
N THR A 276 -13.79 12.48 -12.40
CA THR A 276 -13.42 13.87 -12.72
C THR A 276 -12.15 14.32 -11.98
N SER A 277 -11.47 15.33 -12.52
CA SER A 277 -10.36 16.02 -11.84
C SER A 277 -10.80 16.63 -10.51
N GLY A 278 -12.03 17.17 -10.46
CA GLY A 278 -12.63 17.71 -9.24
C GLY A 278 -12.75 16.70 -8.11
N LEU A 279 -13.13 15.44 -8.41
CA LEU A 279 -13.19 14.38 -7.39
C LEU A 279 -11.81 14.11 -6.78
N ARG A 280 -10.77 14.04 -7.61
CA ARG A 280 -9.40 13.75 -7.15
C ARG A 280 -8.91 14.80 -6.16
N TRP A 281 -9.17 16.08 -6.45
CA TRP A 281 -8.87 17.18 -5.54
C TRP A 281 -9.74 17.15 -4.28
N HIS A 282 -11.02 16.82 -4.40
CA HIS A 282 -11.92 16.67 -3.26
C HIS A 282 -11.39 15.63 -2.26
N LEU A 283 -10.89 14.48 -2.75
CA LEU A 283 -10.38 13.38 -1.92
C LEU A 283 -9.08 13.69 -1.15
N VAL A 284 -8.42 14.82 -1.43
CA VAL A 284 -7.22 15.26 -0.71
C VAL A 284 -7.45 16.51 0.14
N GLN A 285 -8.69 16.98 0.26
CA GLN A 285 -9.03 18.14 1.07
C GLN A 285 -8.90 17.86 2.59
N PRO A 286 -8.84 18.92 3.44
CA PRO A 286 -8.63 18.78 4.88
C PRO A 286 -9.64 17.90 5.64
N GLN A 287 -10.86 17.70 5.12
CA GLN A 287 -11.85 16.79 5.71
C GLN A 287 -11.54 15.30 5.48
N TYR A 288 -10.58 14.98 4.61
CA TYR A 288 -10.11 13.62 4.34
C TYR A 288 -8.68 13.38 4.78
N VAL A 289 -7.82 14.40 4.65
CA VAL A 289 -6.40 14.30 4.97
C VAL A 289 -6.03 15.40 5.96
N GLN A 290 -5.40 15.02 7.07
CA GLN A 290 -5.03 15.99 8.10
C GLN A 290 -3.74 16.72 7.69
N TYR A 291 -3.81 18.05 7.51
CA TYR A 291 -2.64 18.89 7.19
C TYR A 291 -2.28 19.84 8.32
N SER A 292 -0.97 19.99 8.54
CA SER A 292 -0.39 21.07 9.35
C SER A 292 0.09 22.19 8.43
N SER A 293 -0.28 23.44 8.74
CA SER A 293 0.18 24.62 8.01
C SER A 293 1.40 25.21 8.70
N TYR A 294 2.45 25.47 7.93
CA TYR A 294 3.67 26.12 8.39
C TYR A 294 3.89 27.41 7.61
N HIS A 295 4.26 28.48 8.30
CA HIS A 295 4.64 29.76 7.69
C HIS A 295 6.12 29.96 7.90
N VAL A 296 6.87 30.07 6.82
CA VAL A 296 8.33 30.23 6.85
C VAL A 296 8.71 31.44 6.05
N THR A 297 9.55 32.30 6.63
CA THR A 297 10.13 33.43 5.92
C THR A 297 11.38 32.97 5.19
N LEU A 298 11.38 33.06 3.86
CA LEU A 298 12.50 32.69 3.01
C LEU A 298 12.98 33.90 2.19
N PRO A 299 14.29 33.99 1.91
CA PRO A 299 14.81 35.04 1.04
C PRO A 299 14.32 34.86 -0.41
N ASN A 300 13.95 35.97 -1.02
CA ASN A 300 13.54 36.09 -2.41
C ASN A 300 14.13 37.37 -3.02
N ASP A 301 15.20 37.23 -3.80
CA ASP A 301 15.83 38.33 -4.55
C ASP A 301 16.08 39.59 -3.70
N GLY A 302 16.64 39.39 -2.49
CA GLY A 302 16.95 40.46 -1.54
C GLY A 302 15.78 40.95 -0.68
N ARG A 303 14.60 40.33 -0.78
CA ARG A 303 13.43 40.56 0.10
C ARG A 303 13.08 39.30 0.87
N GLU A 304 12.40 39.47 2.00
CA GLU A 304 11.81 38.36 2.75
C GLU A 304 10.39 38.07 2.25
N GLU A 305 10.09 36.81 1.97
CA GLU A 305 8.77 36.35 1.54
C GLU A 305 8.24 35.29 2.51
N ILE A 306 6.99 35.40 2.91
CA ILE A 306 6.32 34.40 3.77
C ILE A 306 5.73 33.31 2.87
N ILE A 307 6.26 32.10 3.00
CA ILE A 307 5.80 30.93 2.26
C ILE A 307 4.99 30.04 3.18
N ARG A 308 3.82 29.60 2.68
CA ARG A 308 2.94 28.67 3.37
C ARG A 308 3.18 27.26 2.87
N HIS A 309 3.59 26.37 3.76
CA HIS A 309 3.62 24.93 3.51
C HIS A 309 2.42 24.24 4.14
N GLN A 310 1.89 23.22 3.45
CA GLN A 310 0.94 22.28 4.01
C GLN A 310 1.54 20.89 3.93
N LEU A 311 1.79 20.30 5.09
CA LEU A 311 2.34 18.95 5.19
C LEU A 311 1.30 18.06 5.87
N ALA A 312 1.05 16.89 5.29
CA ALA A 312 0.10 15.93 5.83
C ALA A 312 0.69 15.24 7.07
N ALA A 313 -0.11 15.11 8.12
CA ALA A 313 0.27 14.44 9.36
C ALA A 313 0.49 12.94 9.16
N TYR A 314 -0.38 12.30 8.36
CA TYR A 314 -0.29 10.87 8.04
C TYR A 314 -0.24 10.58 6.52
N GLY A 315 -0.03 11.60 5.68
CA GLY A 315 0.19 11.44 4.24
C GLY A 315 -0.78 10.51 3.52
N ALA A 316 -0.24 9.57 2.74
CA ALA A 316 -0.99 8.57 1.97
C ALA A 316 -1.83 7.62 2.83
N ARG A 317 -1.56 7.52 4.14
CA ARG A 317 -2.34 6.67 5.05
C ARG A 317 -3.75 7.21 5.24
N ASP A 318 -3.92 8.54 5.27
CA ASP A 318 -5.24 9.16 5.34
C ASP A 318 -5.99 8.94 4.03
N VAL A 319 -5.31 9.08 2.90
CA VAL A 319 -5.88 8.77 1.57
C VAL A 319 -6.44 7.35 1.54
N GLU A 320 -5.65 6.35 1.97
CA GLU A 320 -6.09 4.96 1.98
C GLU A 320 -7.24 4.71 2.98
N LYS A 321 -7.08 5.16 4.23
CA LYS A 321 -7.98 4.78 5.33
C LYS A 321 -9.27 5.59 5.37
N VAL A 322 -9.27 6.79 4.80
CA VAL A 322 -10.38 7.74 4.81
C VAL A 322 -10.93 7.90 3.39
N SER A 323 -10.18 8.55 2.50
CA SER A 323 -10.68 8.93 1.16
C SER A 323 -11.11 7.72 0.33
N MET A 324 -10.19 6.78 0.11
CA MET A 324 -10.42 5.60 -0.72
C MET A 324 -11.39 4.62 -0.07
N ARG A 325 -11.40 4.53 1.27
CA ARG A 325 -12.35 3.70 2.00
C ARG A 325 -13.78 4.20 1.86
N ARG A 326 -14.01 5.52 2.00
CA ARG A 326 -15.34 6.13 1.81
C ARG A 326 -15.80 5.96 0.36
N LEU A 327 -14.93 6.22 -0.61
CA LEU A 327 -15.24 6.05 -2.03
C LEU A 327 -15.60 4.59 -2.38
N THR A 328 -14.75 3.64 -2.00
CA THR A 328 -14.99 2.21 -2.27
C THR A 328 -16.25 1.70 -1.57
N GLY A 329 -16.53 2.21 -0.36
CA GLY A 329 -17.77 1.94 0.37
C GLY A 329 -19.00 2.44 -0.39
N ALA A 330 -18.96 3.67 -0.89
CA ALA A 330 -20.06 4.24 -1.67
C ALA A 330 -20.29 3.49 -3.00
N ILE A 331 -19.21 3.12 -3.71
CA ILE A 331 -19.30 2.27 -4.91
C ILE A 331 -19.93 0.94 -4.55
N ARG A 332 -19.45 0.26 -3.50
CA ARG A 332 -20.02 -1.04 -3.10
C ARG A 332 -21.51 -0.93 -2.76
N ASN A 333 -21.90 0.07 -1.98
CA ASN A 333 -23.25 0.18 -1.44
C ASN A 333 -24.29 0.69 -2.45
N HIS A 334 -23.90 1.57 -3.38
CA HIS A 334 -24.85 2.22 -4.28
C HIS A 334 -24.68 1.78 -5.75
N VAL A 335 -23.50 1.29 -6.11
CA VAL A 335 -23.15 0.93 -7.49
C VAL A 335 -23.04 -0.58 -7.69
N LEU A 336 -22.49 -1.33 -6.74
CA LEU A 336 -22.35 -2.79 -6.90
C LEU A 336 -23.52 -3.58 -6.30
N ASN A 337 -24.03 -3.15 -5.14
CA ASN A 337 -25.19 -3.75 -4.49
C ASN A 337 -26.41 -2.80 -4.52
N PRO A 338 -27.05 -2.55 -5.68
CA PRO A 338 -28.43 -2.10 -5.57
C PRO A 338 -29.19 -3.30 -4.98
N THR A 339 -29.64 -3.22 -3.73
CA THR A 339 -30.78 -4.06 -3.34
C THR A 339 -31.80 -3.89 -4.44
N CYS A 340 -32.12 -4.96 -5.19
CA CYS A 340 -33.25 -4.98 -6.10
C CYS A 340 -34.48 -4.85 -5.18
N ALA A 341 -34.79 -3.61 -4.78
CA ALA A 341 -35.91 -3.27 -3.93
C ALA A 341 -37.14 -3.55 -4.77
N ALA A 342 -37.74 -4.70 -4.53
CA ALA A 342 -39.11 -4.96 -4.93
C ALA A 342 -39.95 -3.82 -4.36
N THR A 343 -40.50 -3.00 -5.24
CA THR A 343 -41.63 -2.14 -4.93
C THR A 343 -42.82 -3.06 -4.64
N ASP A 344 -43.13 -3.27 -3.37
CA ASP A 344 -44.48 -3.62 -2.94
C ASP A 344 -45.06 -2.39 -2.23
N GLU A 345 -45.57 -1.46 -3.03
CA GLU A 345 -46.67 -0.61 -2.58
C GLU A 345 -47.97 -1.38 -2.83
N GLY A 346 -48.71 -1.66 -1.76
CA GLY A 346 -50.13 -2.00 -1.84
C GLY A 346 -50.55 -3.36 -1.26
N ALA A 347 -50.64 -3.44 0.06
CA ALA A 347 -51.66 -4.25 0.72
C ALA A 347 -52.10 -3.52 2.00
N GLU A 348 -53.14 -2.68 1.88
CA GLU A 348 -54.07 -2.48 2.99
C GLU A 348 -54.71 -3.83 3.31
N GLU A 349 -54.61 -4.30 4.54
CA GLU A 349 -55.77 -4.62 5.37
C GLU A 349 -55.36 -5.00 6.80
N THR A 350 -55.86 -4.21 7.75
CA THR A 350 -56.46 -4.61 9.04
C THR A 350 -56.00 -5.91 9.72
N GLY A 351 -55.53 -5.79 10.98
CA GLY A 351 -55.65 -6.87 11.97
C GLY A 351 -54.52 -6.97 12.98
N SER A 352 -54.77 -6.47 14.19
CA SER A 352 -53.99 -6.77 15.41
C SER A 352 -54.57 -8.05 16.09
N PRO A 353 -53.95 -8.64 17.12
CA PRO A 353 -53.18 -9.88 16.97
C PRO A 353 -53.70 -11.07 17.83
N ALA A 354 -52.97 -12.19 17.71
CA ALA A 354 -52.78 -13.28 18.67
C ALA A 354 -53.65 -14.54 18.52
N GLY A 355 -52.97 -15.69 18.69
CA GLY A 355 -53.58 -16.91 19.24
C GLY A 355 -53.30 -18.22 18.50
N GLU A 356 -52.26 -18.92 18.95
CA GLU A 356 -52.18 -20.38 19.19
C GLU A 356 -52.71 -21.41 18.18
N GLY A 357 -51.92 -22.48 17.95
CA GLY A 357 -52.50 -23.83 17.79
C GLY A 357 -51.87 -24.77 16.76
N ARG A 358 -50.90 -25.58 17.22
CA ARG A 358 -50.71 -27.04 17.02
C ARG A 358 -51.21 -27.77 15.73
N VAL A 359 -50.26 -28.54 15.19
CA VAL A 359 -50.31 -29.99 14.78
C VAL A 359 -51.00 -30.38 13.46
N GLY A 360 -50.20 -31.03 12.59
CA GLY A 360 -50.54 -32.38 12.09
C GLY A 360 -50.88 -32.53 10.60
N GLY A 361 -49.94 -33.12 9.85
CA GLY A 361 -50.14 -34.28 8.95
C GLY A 361 -51.06 -34.21 7.73
N GLY A 362 -50.54 -34.68 6.58
CA GLY A 362 -51.33 -35.49 5.64
C GLY A 362 -51.57 -34.93 4.23
N GLU A 363 -50.94 -35.57 3.25
CA GLU A 363 -51.47 -35.96 1.94
C GLU A 363 -51.84 -34.91 0.85
N ARG A 364 -51.18 -35.08 -0.32
CA ARG A 364 -51.64 -34.75 -1.69
C ARG A 364 -52.88 -35.61 -2.06
N PRO A 365 -53.75 -35.32 -3.07
CA PRO A 365 -53.38 -34.94 -4.45
C PRO A 365 -54.43 -34.15 -5.30
N GLY A 366 -54.10 -33.93 -6.59
CA GLY A 366 -55.07 -33.70 -7.70
C GLY A 366 -55.26 -32.23 -8.10
N GLN A 367 -54.84 -31.79 -9.30
CA GLN A 367 -55.42 -31.97 -10.65
C GLN A 367 -56.36 -30.82 -11.08
N GLY A 368 -56.13 -30.34 -12.30
CA GLY A 368 -57.01 -29.45 -13.08
C GLY A 368 -56.65 -27.97 -12.93
N GLY A 369 -56.50 -27.15 -13.96
CA GLY A 369 -56.82 -27.29 -15.37
C GLY A 369 -57.21 -25.92 -15.91
N TYR A 370 -56.69 -25.58 -17.10
CA TYR A 370 -57.22 -24.61 -18.06
C TYR A 370 -57.29 -23.11 -17.72
N GLY A 371 -56.54 -22.35 -18.53
CA GLY A 371 -57.14 -21.36 -19.43
C GLY A 371 -57.01 -19.90 -19.02
N GLY A 372 -56.39 -19.09 -19.88
CA GLY A 372 -56.53 -17.63 -19.78
C GLY A 372 -55.32 -16.86 -20.28
N SER A 373 -55.10 -16.90 -21.60
CA SER A 373 -54.32 -15.87 -22.26
C SER A 373 -55.05 -14.54 -22.12
N SER A 374 -54.43 -13.55 -21.48
CA SER A 374 -54.76 -12.15 -21.71
C SER A 374 -53.50 -11.32 -21.63
N SER A 375 -52.99 -10.99 -22.82
CA SER A 375 -52.09 -9.89 -23.08
C SER A 375 -52.68 -8.59 -22.53
N SER A 376 -51.99 -7.97 -21.58
CA SER A 376 -52.15 -6.55 -21.31
C SER A 376 -50.81 -5.96 -20.91
N SER A 377 -50.18 -5.35 -21.91
CA SER A 377 -49.10 -4.38 -21.80
C SER A 377 -49.49 -3.25 -20.83
N ARG A 378 -48.82 -3.19 -19.68
CA ARG A 378 -48.65 -1.96 -18.91
C ARG A 378 -47.22 -1.92 -18.40
N GLY A 379 -46.53 -0.82 -18.71
CA GLY A 379 -45.11 -0.61 -18.46
C GLY A 379 -44.80 -0.66 -16.98
N GLY A 380 -44.11 -1.71 -16.55
CA GLY A 380 -43.36 -1.74 -15.31
C GLY A 380 -41.93 -1.28 -15.62
N GLY A 381 -41.49 -0.20 -15.00
CA GLY A 381 -40.07 0.11 -14.84
C GLY A 381 -39.45 -0.92 -13.90
N GLY A 382 -39.29 -2.15 -14.39
CA GLY A 382 -38.61 -3.21 -13.67
C GLY A 382 -37.14 -2.83 -13.56
N GLY A 383 -36.67 -2.59 -12.33
CA GLY A 383 -35.25 -2.47 -12.04
C GLY A 383 -34.53 -3.70 -12.59
N ARG A 384 -33.78 -3.51 -13.67
CA ARG A 384 -32.93 -4.56 -14.22
C ARG A 384 -31.86 -4.85 -13.18
N CYS A 385 -31.87 -6.04 -12.59
CA CYS A 385 -30.69 -6.56 -11.92
C CYS A 385 -29.69 -6.87 -13.06
N TRP A 386 -28.72 -5.99 -13.27
CA TRP A 386 -27.78 -6.04 -14.39
C TRP A 386 -26.75 -7.16 -14.15
N SER A 387 -26.63 -8.07 -15.12
CA SER A 387 -25.65 -9.18 -15.11
C SER A 387 -24.47 -8.94 -16.05
N GLU A 388 -24.48 -7.85 -16.80
CA GLU A 388 -23.43 -7.45 -17.74
C GLU A 388 -22.43 -6.48 -17.09
N PRO A 389 -21.16 -6.48 -17.53
CA PRO A 389 -20.18 -5.48 -17.06
C PRO A 389 -20.69 -4.07 -17.37
N PHE A 390 -20.42 -3.13 -16.47
CA PHE A 390 -20.79 -1.72 -16.61
C PHE A 390 -19.66 -0.83 -16.09
N MET A 391 -19.54 0.35 -16.69
CA MET A 391 -18.56 1.35 -16.31
C MET A 391 -19.12 2.23 -15.18
N VAL A 392 -18.28 2.60 -14.22
CA VAL A 392 -18.63 3.52 -13.12
C VAL A 392 -18.10 4.91 -13.42
N ASP A 393 -18.97 5.89 -13.64
CA ASP A 393 -18.59 7.31 -13.78
C ASP A 393 -18.90 8.06 -12.47
N ILE A 394 -17.86 8.66 -11.88
CA ILE A 394 -17.97 9.42 -10.64
C ILE A 394 -17.68 10.89 -10.90
N ARG A 395 -18.71 11.72 -10.69
CA ARG A 395 -18.64 13.17 -10.89
C ARG A 395 -18.73 13.90 -9.55
N TYR A 396 -17.91 14.92 -9.40
CA TYR A 396 -17.93 15.84 -8.27
C TYR A 396 -18.41 17.22 -8.73
N ASP A 397 -19.42 17.75 -8.05
CA ASP A 397 -19.94 19.10 -8.23
C ASP A 397 -19.42 19.99 -7.09
N ALA A 398 -18.50 20.89 -7.43
CA ALA A 398 -17.88 21.78 -6.44
C ALA A 398 -18.84 22.83 -5.87
N SER A 399 -19.95 23.13 -6.55
CA SER A 399 -20.92 24.13 -6.09
C SER A 399 -21.82 23.60 -4.97
N THR A 400 -22.10 22.29 -5.00
CA THR A 400 -22.94 21.60 -4.02
C THR A 400 -22.15 20.68 -3.09
N GLU A 401 -20.84 20.51 -3.35
CA GLU A 401 -19.96 19.53 -2.70
C GLU A 401 -20.47 18.08 -2.81
N GLN A 402 -21.28 17.80 -3.83
CA GLN A 402 -21.89 16.49 -4.04
C GLN A 402 -21.08 15.63 -5.00
N VAL A 403 -21.05 14.34 -4.70
CA VAL A 403 -20.55 13.29 -5.57
C VAL A 403 -21.75 12.55 -6.16
N SER A 404 -21.71 12.28 -7.45
CA SER A 404 -22.69 11.44 -8.14
C SER A 404 -22.00 10.25 -8.78
N PHE A 405 -22.60 9.07 -8.63
CA PHE A 405 -22.18 7.84 -9.27
C PHE A 405 -23.18 7.50 -10.37
N HIS A 406 -22.65 7.22 -11.55
CA HIS A 406 -23.42 6.82 -12.72
C HIS A 406 -22.95 5.45 -13.18
N ARG A 407 -23.89 4.62 -13.65
CA ARG A 407 -23.58 3.37 -14.33
C ARG A 407 -23.76 3.57 -15.80
N CYS A 408 -22.72 3.32 -16.57
CA CYS A 408 -22.69 3.56 -18.01
C CYS A 408 -22.44 2.25 -18.75
N GLU A 409 -22.94 2.16 -19.99
CA GLU A 409 -22.61 1.05 -20.89
C GLU A 409 -21.09 0.97 -21.14
N PRO A 410 -20.48 -0.24 -21.26
CA PRO A 410 -19.02 -0.41 -21.38
C PRO A 410 -18.36 0.36 -22.54
N ASP A 411 -19.05 0.47 -23.67
CA ASP A 411 -18.53 1.14 -24.88
C ASP A 411 -18.43 2.67 -24.72
N TYR A 412 -18.98 3.23 -23.63
CA TYR A 412 -18.98 4.67 -23.33
C TYR A 412 -17.55 5.26 -23.20
N ALA A 413 -16.59 4.49 -22.66
CA ALA A 413 -15.25 5.01 -22.37
C ALA A 413 -14.37 5.26 -23.61
N HIS A 414 -14.59 4.50 -24.70
CA HIS A 414 -13.77 4.58 -25.91
C HIS A 414 -14.10 5.80 -26.79
N GLY A 415 -15.26 6.43 -26.60
CA GLY A 415 -15.76 7.51 -27.47
C GLY A 415 -15.60 8.94 -26.96
N LEU A 416 -15.16 9.16 -25.71
CA LEU A 416 -15.15 10.50 -25.12
C LEU A 416 -13.83 11.22 -25.35
N THR A 417 -13.88 12.39 -25.98
CA THR A 417 -12.81 13.39 -25.95
C THR A 417 -12.69 14.05 -24.57
N GLU A 418 -11.53 14.60 -24.25
CA GLU A 418 -11.26 15.28 -22.96
C GLU A 418 -12.24 16.44 -22.68
N LEU A 419 -12.74 17.09 -23.74
CA LEU A 419 -13.74 18.16 -23.64
C LEU A 419 -15.17 17.64 -23.30
N GLN A 420 -15.55 16.48 -23.86
CA GLN A 420 -16.81 15.79 -23.54
C GLN A 420 -16.80 15.21 -22.13
N ARG A 421 -15.61 14.94 -21.60
CA ARG A 421 -15.35 14.44 -20.24
C ARG A 421 -15.49 15.53 -19.16
N GLU A 422 -15.25 16.79 -19.51
CA GLU A 422 -15.39 17.95 -18.61
C GLU A 422 -16.77 18.61 -18.68
N HIS A 423 -17.48 18.46 -19.80
CA HIS A 423 -18.81 19.03 -20.02
C HIS A 423 -19.81 17.97 -20.52
N PRO A 424 -20.28 17.07 -19.63
CA PRO A 424 -21.19 15.98 -20.01
C PRO A 424 -22.58 16.47 -20.48
N ASP A 425 -22.92 17.73 -20.23
CA ASP A 425 -24.21 18.33 -20.60
C ASP A 425 -24.28 18.77 -22.07
N VAL A 426 -23.16 18.70 -22.81
CA VAL A 426 -22.99 19.31 -24.14
C VAL A 426 -23.09 18.30 -25.29
N VAL A 427 -23.15 17.00 -25.01
CA VAL A 427 -23.25 15.95 -26.04
C VAL A 427 -24.32 14.94 -25.64
N GLU A 428 -25.15 14.49 -26.60
CA GLU A 428 -25.98 13.28 -26.47
C GLU A 428 -25.07 12.06 -26.28
N GLY A 429 -24.54 11.92 -25.07
CA GLY A 429 -23.67 10.82 -24.67
C GLY A 429 -24.48 9.56 -24.36
N PRO A 430 -23.85 8.38 -24.40
CA PRO A 430 -24.54 7.13 -24.14
C PRO A 430 -25.20 7.08 -22.74
N LYS A 431 -26.18 6.18 -22.58
CA LYS A 431 -27.07 6.11 -21.41
C LYS A 431 -26.29 5.78 -20.14
N CYS A 432 -25.96 6.82 -19.38
CA CYS A 432 -25.51 6.68 -17.99
C CYS A 432 -26.72 6.84 -17.07
N ASP A 433 -27.03 5.81 -16.30
CA ASP A 433 -28.09 5.87 -15.29
C ASP A 433 -27.49 6.38 -13.97
N LEU A 434 -28.09 7.42 -13.39
CA LEU A 434 -27.72 7.91 -12.07
C LEU A 434 -28.01 6.81 -11.04
N ALA A 435 -26.96 6.29 -10.40
CA ALA A 435 -27.08 5.29 -9.34
C ALA A 435 -27.23 5.94 -7.97
N TRP A 436 -26.51 7.04 -7.72
CA TRP A 436 -26.57 7.76 -6.44
C TRP A 436 -26.00 9.17 -6.56
N ARG A 437 -26.48 10.09 -5.72
CA ARG A 437 -25.92 11.44 -5.54
C ARG A 437 -25.98 11.82 -4.05
N GLY A 438 -24.94 12.46 -3.54
CA GLY A 438 -24.88 12.97 -2.17
C GLY A 438 -23.46 13.32 -1.73
N VAL A 439 -23.23 13.47 -0.43
CA VAL A 439 -21.92 13.84 0.14
C VAL A 439 -21.19 12.61 0.69
N LEU A 440 -19.86 12.52 0.48
CA LEU A 440 -19.02 11.42 0.97
C LEU A 440 -18.70 11.57 2.49
N HIS A 441 -19.64 11.18 3.34
CA HIS A 441 -19.49 11.20 4.81
C HIS A 441 -18.81 9.93 5.40
N GLU A 442 -18.44 10.00 6.68
CA GLU A 442 -17.71 8.95 7.43
C GLU A 442 -18.43 7.60 7.52
N HIS A 443 -19.76 7.58 7.43
CA HIS A 443 -20.58 6.38 7.60
C HIS A 443 -21.11 5.77 6.30
N GLY A 444 -20.49 6.12 5.18
CA GLY A 444 -21.06 5.86 3.87
C GLY A 444 -22.03 6.97 3.49
N ALA A 445 -22.32 6.98 2.21
CA ALA A 445 -23.19 7.92 1.54
C ALA A 445 -24.57 7.97 2.23
N LEU A 446 -24.89 9.11 2.86
CA LEU A 446 -26.24 9.42 3.33
C LEU A 446 -26.97 10.10 2.18
N ALA A 447 -28.20 9.63 1.94
CA ALA A 447 -29.07 10.05 0.85
C ALA A 447 -29.36 11.55 0.83
#